data_AF-A0A2V6XZX3-F1
#
_entry.id   AF-A0A2V6XZX3-F1
#
_cell.length_a   1.000
_cell.length_b   1.000
_cell.length_c   1.000
_cell.angle_alpha   90.00
_cell.angle_beta   90.00
_cell.angle_gamma   90.00
#
_symmetry.space_group_name_H-M   'P 1'
#
loop_
_entity.id
_entity.type
_entity.pdbx_description
1 polymer ?
#
loop_
_entity_poly.entity_id
_entity_poly.type
_entity_poly.pdbx_seq_one_letter_code
_entity_poly.pdbx_strand_id
1 'polypeptide(L)'
;MDMNGYLAEAKLAVVHVQKKTPLGTYNQIRDTTRQPLMLPFRIMMRGAQILRENQEVAKLTPGASYERKIEILAEAGKRGMSGNCSEMAAIAFLFLSDRGIRPLDYMCFNGKDHAFVILGRPAGSIAGDFSSWADKSVACDPLRGEAGIATQLAVWWNYSKCASLFRKE
;
A
#
# COMPACT_ATOMS: atom_id res chain seq x y z
N MET A 1 10.64 17.76 -4.00
CA MET A 1 9.28 18.21 -3.66
C MET A 1 9.24 18.48 -2.16
N ASP A 2 8.42 19.40 -1.68
CA ASP A 2 8.28 19.69 -0.25
C ASP A 2 7.22 18.78 0.41
N MET A 3 7.07 18.86 1.73
CA MET A 3 6.10 18.03 2.47
C MET A 3 4.66 18.26 2.03
N ASN A 4 4.29 19.51 1.71
CA ASN A 4 2.93 19.83 1.28
C ASN A 4 2.62 19.23 -0.09
N GLY A 5 3.57 19.28 -1.02
CA GLY A 5 3.47 18.61 -2.31
C GLY A 5 3.31 17.09 -2.17
N TYR A 6 4.14 16.45 -1.35
CA TYR A 6 3.99 15.00 -1.09
C TYR A 6 2.65 14.67 -0.44
N LEU A 7 2.18 15.49 0.51
CA LEU A 7 0.90 15.26 1.17
C LEU A 7 -0.28 15.36 0.18
N ALA A 8 -0.24 16.33 -0.73
CA ALA A 8 -1.26 16.47 -1.76
C ALA A 8 -1.30 15.23 -2.68
N GLU A 9 -0.14 14.75 -3.13
CA GLU A 9 -0.02 13.58 -3.98
C GLU A 9 -0.44 12.29 -3.27
N ALA A 10 -0.08 12.12 -2.00
CA ALA A 10 -0.50 10.99 -1.18
C ALA A 10 -2.04 10.96 -1.01
N LYS A 11 -2.69 12.12 -0.80
CA LYS A 11 -4.15 12.20 -0.74
C LYS A 11 -4.81 11.83 -2.07
N LEU A 12 -4.23 12.27 -3.19
CA LEU A 12 -4.70 11.85 -4.52
C LEU A 12 -4.56 10.34 -4.73
N ALA A 13 -3.45 9.75 -4.27
CA ALA A 13 -3.23 8.32 -4.33
C ALA A 13 -4.27 7.54 -3.52
N VAL A 14 -4.60 7.98 -2.30
CA VAL A 14 -5.67 7.37 -1.49
C VAL A 14 -7.01 7.39 -2.24
N VAL A 15 -7.41 8.53 -2.81
CA VAL A 15 -8.65 8.64 -3.59
C VAL A 15 -8.60 7.75 -4.84
N HIS A 16 -7.45 7.67 -5.51
CA HIS A 16 -7.26 6.80 -6.67
C HIS A 16 -7.47 5.33 -6.29
N VAL A 17 -6.86 4.87 -5.20
CA VAL A 17 -7.02 3.48 -4.71
C VAL A 17 -8.48 3.21 -4.40
N GLN A 18 -9.17 4.08 -3.64
CA GLN A 18 -10.58 3.89 -3.30
C GLN A 18 -11.47 3.76 -4.56
N LYS A 19 -11.18 4.50 -5.63
CA LYS A 19 -11.87 4.36 -6.92
C LYS A 19 -11.58 3.03 -7.63
N LYS A 20 -10.38 2.48 -7.46
CA LYS A 20 -9.97 1.20 -8.06
C LYS A 20 -10.37 -0.02 -7.23
N THR A 21 -10.59 0.16 -5.94
CA THR A 21 -11.04 -0.89 -5.01
C THR A 21 -12.36 -0.50 -4.33
N PRO A 22 -13.46 -0.26 -5.09
CA PRO A 22 -14.72 0.23 -4.53
C PRO A 22 -15.42 -0.79 -3.61
N LEU A 23 -15.08 -2.07 -3.72
CA LEU A 23 -15.59 -3.11 -2.81
C LEU A 23 -14.80 -3.17 -1.50
N GLY A 24 -13.73 -2.36 -1.33
CA GLY A 24 -12.96 -2.27 -0.09
C GLY A 24 -12.05 -3.47 0.17
N THR A 25 -11.99 -3.91 1.43
CA THR A 25 -11.09 -4.99 1.89
C THR A 25 -11.80 -6.32 1.99
N TYR A 26 -11.11 -7.45 1.83
CA TYR A 26 -11.82 -8.73 1.90
C TYR A 26 -12.19 -9.17 3.33
N ASN A 27 -11.47 -8.64 4.32
CA ASN A 27 -11.44 -9.21 5.67
C ASN A 27 -11.75 -8.23 6.81
N GLN A 28 -12.02 -6.94 6.56
CA GLN A 28 -12.41 -6.02 7.65
C GLN A 28 -13.92 -6.02 7.91
N ILE A 29 -14.29 -6.23 9.17
CA ILE A 29 -15.67 -6.17 9.70
C ILE A 29 -16.39 -4.86 9.32
N ARG A 30 -15.65 -3.74 9.24
CA ARG A 30 -16.17 -2.42 8.82
C ARG A 30 -16.75 -2.43 7.41
N ASP A 31 -16.18 -3.22 6.50
CA ASP A 31 -16.69 -3.29 5.13
C ASP A 31 -17.75 -4.39 4.97
N THR A 32 -17.71 -5.43 5.82
CA THR A 32 -18.72 -6.48 5.91
C THR A 32 -20.08 -5.94 6.36
N THR A 33 -20.07 -4.95 7.26
CA THR A 33 -21.28 -4.29 7.78
C THR A 33 -21.90 -3.30 6.80
N ARG A 34 -21.11 -2.73 5.87
CA ARG A 34 -21.61 -1.77 4.86
C ARG A 34 -22.33 -2.43 3.68
N GLN A 35 -21.98 -3.67 3.34
CA GLN A 35 -22.56 -4.39 2.20
C GLN A 35 -22.71 -5.89 2.50
N PRO A 36 -23.56 -6.28 3.47
CA PRO A 36 -23.66 -7.66 3.94
C PRO A 36 -24.05 -8.65 2.82
N LEU A 37 -24.86 -8.20 1.86
CA LEU A 37 -25.31 -9.02 0.72
C LEU A 37 -24.16 -9.37 -0.26
N MET A 38 -23.09 -8.58 -0.27
CA MET A 38 -21.94 -8.78 -1.17
C MET A 38 -20.86 -9.69 -0.57
N LEU A 39 -21.01 -10.12 0.68
CA LEU A 39 -19.98 -10.87 1.40
C LEU A 39 -19.61 -12.21 0.71
N PRO A 40 -20.56 -13.08 0.30
CA PRO A 40 -20.21 -14.34 -0.36
C PRO A 40 -19.44 -14.12 -1.67
N PHE A 41 -19.87 -13.11 -2.45
CA PHE A 41 -19.20 -12.73 -3.68
C PHE A 41 -17.77 -12.24 -3.42
N ARG A 42 -17.56 -11.43 -2.38
CA ARG A 42 -16.22 -10.93 -1.99
C ARG A 42 -15.28 -12.05 -1.54
N ILE A 43 -15.76 -13.01 -0.76
CA ILE A 43 -14.97 -14.18 -0.34
C ILE A 43 -14.54 -14.99 -1.56
N MET A 44 -15.47 -15.27 -2.48
CA MET A 44 -15.17 -15.98 -3.73
C MET A 44 -14.13 -15.24 -4.57
N MET A 45 -14.32 -13.94 -4.78
CA MET A 45 -13.38 -13.10 -5.53
C MET A 45 -11.99 -13.08 -4.86
N ARG A 46 -11.91 -13.06 -3.52
CA ARG A 46 -10.61 -13.15 -2.82
C ARG A 46 -9.93 -14.48 -3.06
N GLY A 47 -10.66 -15.59 -2.97
CA GLY A 47 -10.10 -16.92 -3.22
C GLY A 47 -9.52 -17.02 -4.64
N ALA A 48 -10.28 -16.58 -5.63
CA ALA A 48 -9.80 -16.54 -7.02
C ALA A 48 -8.59 -15.62 -7.21
N GLN A 49 -8.53 -14.50 -6.48
CA GLN A 49 -7.44 -13.54 -6.55
C GLN A 49 -6.15 -14.09 -5.91
N ILE A 50 -6.21 -14.63 -4.69
CA ILE A 50 -5.04 -15.23 -4.00
C ILE A 50 -4.44 -16.34 -4.86
N LEU A 51 -5.28 -17.21 -5.44
CA LEU A 51 -4.82 -18.29 -6.30
C LEU A 51 -4.02 -17.75 -7.50
N ARG A 52 -4.52 -16.69 -8.14
CA ARG A 52 -3.82 -16.07 -9.28
C ARG A 52 -2.56 -15.33 -8.84
N GLU A 53 -2.61 -14.56 -7.77
CA GLU A 53 -1.43 -13.89 -7.20
C GLU A 53 -0.33 -14.91 -6.92
N ASN A 54 -0.65 -16.02 -6.26
CA ASN A 54 0.30 -17.08 -5.99
C ASN A 54 0.84 -17.72 -7.28
N GLN A 55 -0.01 -17.93 -8.28
CA GLN A 55 0.43 -18.45 -9.59
C GLN A 55 1.36 -17.49 -10.33
N GLU A 56 1.04 -16.19 -10.38
CA GLU A 56 1.85 -15.18 -11.05
C GLU A 56 3.17 -14.91 -10.31
N VAL A 57 3.13 -14.91 -8.97
CA VAL A 57 4.34 -14.81 -8.14
C VAL A 57 5.21 -16.07 -8.27
N ALA A 58 4.62 -17.26 -8.37
CA ALA A 58 5.37 -18.51 -8.57
C ALA A 58 6.07 -18.58 -9.94
N LYS A 59 5.59 -17.83 -10.94
CA LYS A 59 6.25 -17.69 -12.25
C LYS A 59 7.45 -16.74 -12.21
N LEU A 60 7.63 -15.98 -11.14
CA LEU A 60 8.79 -15.12 -10.99
C LEU A 60 10.04 -15.99 -10.77
N THR A 61 11.04 -15.78 -11.61
CA THR A 61 12.35 -16.40 -11.42
C THR A 61 12.95 -15.96 -10.09
N PRO A 62 13.73 -16.81 -9.39
CA PRO A 62 14.54 -16.37 -8.27
C PRO A 62 15.36 -15.13 -8.66
N GLY A 63 15.21 -14.03 -7.92
CA GLY A 63 15.85 -12.74 -8.24
C GLY A 63 15.01 -11.78 -9.10
N ALA A 64 13.75 -12.10 -9.42
CA ALA A 64 12.85 -11.13 -10.07
C ALA A 64 12.74 -9.83 -9.25
N SER A 65 12.69 -8.69 -9.96
CA SER A 65 12.57 -7.37 -9.34
C SER A 65 11.35 -7.28 -8.43
N TYR A 66 11.52 -6.72 -7.23
CA TYR A 66 10.41 -6.46 -6.30
C TYR A 66 9.33 -5.56 -6.92
N GLU A 67 9.73 -4.70 -7.88
CA GLU A 67 8.80 -3.90 -8.67
C GLU A 67 7.78 -4.76 -9.42
N ARG A 68 8.21 -5.90 -9.98
CA ARG A 68 7.29 -6.81 -10.68
C ARG A 68 6.27 -7.43 -9.72
N LYS A 69 6.66 -7.68 -8.47
CA LYS A 69 5.72 -8.14 -7.43
C LYS A 69 4.67 -7.06 -7.11
N ILE A 70 5.08 -5.80 -7.05
CA ILE A 70 4.16 -4.66 -6.86
C ILE A 70 3.18 -4.57 -8.03
N GLU A 71 3.64 -4.73 -9.27
CA GLU A 71 2.77 -4.78 -10.45
C GLU A 71 1.71 -5.87 -10.38
N ILE A 72 2.12 -7.10 -10.02
CA ILE A 72 1.19 -8.24 -9.87
C ILE A 72 0.13 -7.94 -8.81
N LEU A 73 0.54 -7.43 -7.64
CA LEU A 73 -0.38 -7.09 -6.54
C LEU A 73 -1.36 -5.98 -6.93
N ALA A 74 -0.87 -4.95 -7.64
CA ALA A 74 -1.71 -3.85 -8.07
C ALA A 74 -2.74 -4.29 -9.13
N GLU A 75 -2.33 -5.11 -10.09
CA GLU A 75 -3.22 -5.67 -11.10
C GLU A 75 -4.28 -6.59 -10.49
N ALA A 76 -3.89 -7.40 -9.51
CA ALA A 76 -4.82 -8.24 -8.77
C ALA A 76 -5.90 -7.40 -8.07
N GLY A 77 -5.49 -6.36 -7.32
CA GLY A 77 -6.43 -5.47 -6.63
C GLY A 77 -7.38 -4.71 -7.56
N LYS A 78 -6.87 -4.20 -8.70
CA LYS A 78 -7.69 -3.50 -9.71
C LYS A 78 -8.71 -4.43 -10.34
N ARG A 79 -8.31 -5.63 -10.76
CA ARG A 79 -9.20 -6.62 -11.40
C ARG A 79 -10.25 -7.15 -10.43
N GLY A 80 -9.87 -7.34 -9.17
CA GLY A 80 -10.79 -7.76 -8.12
C GLY A 80 -11.71 -6.66 -7.61
N MET A 81 -11.48 -5.40 -8.01
CA MET A 81 -12.16 -4.21 -7.49
C MET A 81 -12.11 -4.11 -5.96
N SER A 82 -11.12 -4.75 -5.35
CA SER A 82 -10.98 -4.97 -3.90
C SER A 82 -9.54 -5.39 -3.60
N GLY A 83 -9.07 -5.15 -2.38
CA GLY A 83 -7.69 -5.44 -1.99
C GLY A 83 -7.48 -5.34 -0.48
N ASN A 84 -6.46 -6.01 0.04
CA ASN A 84 -5.97 -5.78 1.39
C ASN A 84 -4.83 -4.73 1.33
N CYS A 85 -4.10 -4.56 2.43
CA CYS A 85 -3.05 -3.55 2.53
C CYS A 85 -2.01 -3.65 1.40
N SER A 86 -1.56 -4.86 1.06
CA SER A 86 -0.53 -5.06 0.04
C SER A 86 -0.98 -4.63 -1.36
N GLU A 87 -2.16 -5.05 -1.80
CA GLU A 87 -2.67 -4.71 -3.12
C GLU A 87 -3.01 -3.22 -3.20
N MET A 88 -3.63 -2.67 -2.16
CA MET A 88 -3.98 -1.25 -2.09
C MET A 88 -2.74 -0.34 -2.05
N ALA A 89 -1.71 -0.70 -1.26
CA ALA A 89 -0.44 0.00 -1.25
C ALA A 89 0.27 -0.11 -2.61
N ALA A 90 0.14 -1.24 -3.30
CA ALA A 90 0.77 -1.44 -4.60
C ALA A 90 0.12 -0.56 -5.67
N ILE A 91 -1.21 -0.43 -5.67
CA ILE A 91 -1.94 0.50 -6.53
C ILE A 91 -1.49 1.95 -6.27
N ALA A 92 -1.38 2.35 -4.99
CA ALA A 92 -0.90 3.69 -4.63
C ALA A 92 0.54 3.92 -5.08
N PHE A 93 1.43 2.96 -4.87
CA PHE A 93 2.84 3.04 -5.25
C PHE A 93 2.99 3.26 -6.76
N LEU A 94 2.32 2.46 -7.59
CA LEU A 94 2.39 2.61 -9.04
C LEU A 94 1.78 3.93 -9.50
N PHE A 95 0.63 4.33 -8.94
CA PHE A 95 0.01 5.62 -9.27
C PHE A 95 0.94 6.81 -8.99
N LEU A 96 1.60 6.82 -7.83
CA LEU A 96 2.58 7.83 -7.48
C LEU A 96 3.84 7.72 -8.35
N SER A 97 4.26 6.48 -8.65
CA SER A 97 5.43 6.21 -9.48
C SER A 97 5.27 6.81 -10.88
N ASP A 98 4.11 6.57 -11.51
CA ASP A 98 3.74 7.03 -12.85
C ASP A 98 3.64 8.56 -12.94
N ARG A 99 3.34 9.21 -11.81
CA ARG A 99 3.33 10.68 -11.69
C ARG A 99 4.71 11.28 -11.44
N GLY A 100 5.77 10.47 -11.47
CA GLY A 100 7.14 10.91 -11.27
C GLY A 100 7.49 11.25 -9.81
N ILE A 101 6.66 10.83 -8.84
CA ILE A 101 6.91 11.14 -7.42
C ILE A 101 8.06 10.30 -6.90
N ARG A 102 9.13 10.96 -6.42
CA ARG A 102 10.33 10.36 -5.84
C ARG A 102 10.89 11.22 -4.70
N PRO A 103 11.65 10.65 -3.74
CA PRO A 103 11.82 9.22 -3.52
C PRO A 103 10.52 8.57 -3.00
N LEU A 104 10.34 7.30 -3.32
CA LEU A 104 9.12 6.54 -3.03
C LEU A 104 9.46 5.15 -2.47
N ASP A 105 8.89 4.80 -1.32
CA ASP A 105 9.12 3.53 -0.66
C ASP A 105 7.81 2.74 -0.55
N TYR A 106 7.81 1.51 -1.04
CA TYR A 106 6.80 0.50 -0.69
C TYR A 106 7.26 -0.18 0.61
N MET A 107 6.52 0.03 1.69
CA MET A 107 6.91 -0.38 3.04
C MET A 107 5.90 -1.31 3.68
N CYS A 108 6.37 -2.06 4.67
CA CYS A 108 5.51 -2.78 5.60
C CYS A 108 5.94 -2.56 7.05
N PHE A 109 5.06 -2.87 7.99
CA PHE A 109 5.49 -3.06 9.37
C PHE A 109 6.26 -4.38 9.52
N ASN A 110 7.35 -4.34 10.28
CA ASN A 110 8.10 -5.55 10.61
C ASN A 110 7.33 -6.29 11.72
N GLY A 111 6.92 -7.55 11.50
CA GLY A 111 6.16 -8.32 12.49
C GLY A 111 4.68 -7.94 12.62
N LYS A 112 4.14 -7.17 11.67
CA LYS A 112 2.69 -6.90 11.54
C LYS A 112 2.31 -6.86 10.07
N ASP A 113 1.19 -7.52 9.72
CA ASP A 113 0.71 -7.63 8.34
C ASP A 113 0.03 -6.34 7.86
N HIS A 114 0.81 -5.28 7.67
CA HIS A 114 0.34 -4.03 7.11
C HIS A 114 1.36 -3.41 6.17
N ALA A 115 0.90 -3.07 4.97
CA ALA A 115 1.68 -2.43 3.91
C ALA A 115 1.15 -1.02 3.62
N PHE A 116 2.04 -0.10 3.31
CA PHE A 116 1.78 1.31 3.05
C PHE A 116 2.88 1.91 2.18
N VAL A 117 2.72 3.16 1.75
CA VAL A 117 3.69 3.87 0.91
C VAL A 117 4.23 5.08 1.64
N ILE A 118 5.54 5.30 1.60
CA ILE A 118 6.19 6.51 2.11
C ILE A 118 6.71 7.34 0.93
N LEU A 119 6.43 8.64 0.98
CA LEU A 119 6.91 9.62 0.02
C LEU A 119 7.95 10.51 0.72
N GLY A 120 9.05 10.81 0.03
CA GLY A 120 10.03 11.79 0.48
C GLY A 120 10.97 11.30 1.58
N ARG A 121 11.10 9.98 1.82
CA ARG A 121 12.00 9.46 2.85
C ARG A 121 13.46 9.86 2.54
N PRO A 122 14.15 10.62 3.41
CA PRO A 122 15.50 11.13 3.16
C PRO A 122 16.49 10.03 2.76
N ALA A 123 17.37 10.35 1.80
CA ALA A 123 18.43 9.44 1.39
C ALA A 123 19.37 9.13 2.57
N GLY A 124 19.84 7.88 2.66
CA GLY A 124 20.69 7.42 3.75
C GLY A 124 19.98 7.18 5.08
N SER A 125 18.69 7.51 5.23
CA SER A 125 17.94 7.15 6.43
C SER A 125 17.70 5.64 6.50
N ILE A 126 17.64 5.11 7.73
CA ILE A 126 17.39 3.69 7.97
C ILE A 126 15.88 3.47 8.08
N ALA A 127 15.32 2.65 7.19
CA ALA A 127 13.87 2.40 7.17
C ALA A 127 13.32 1.92 8.52
N GLY A 128 14.05 1.04 9.21
CA GLY A 128 13.68 0.54 10.54
C GLY A 128 13.85 1.53 11.69
N ASP A 129 14.61 2.61 11.49
CA ASP A 129 14.72 3.71 12.44
C ASP A 129 13.70 4.79 12.09
N PHE A 130 12.45 4.54 12.49
CA PHE A 130 11.31 5.42 12.26
C PHE A 130 11.56 6.87 12.72
N SER A 131 12.34 7.06 13.79
CA SER A 131 12.62 8.39 14.35
C SER A 131 13.50 9.25 13.44
N SER A 132 14.31 8.63 12.58
CA SER A 132 15.27 9.35 11.73
C SER A 132 14.65 10.06 10.52
N TRP A 133 13.42 9.69 10.13
CA TRP A 133 12.81 10.16 8.89
C TRP A 133 11.32 10.49 8.95
N ALA A 134 10.58 9.99 9.93
CA ALA A 134 9.11 10.04 9.89
C ALA A 134 8.52 11.45 9.98
N ASP A 135 9.22 12.39 10.60
CA ASP A 135 8.82 13.80 10.71
C ASP A 135 9.07 14.60 9.41
N LYS A 136 9.85 14.04 8.49
CA LYS A 136 10.26 14.65 7.21
C LYS A 136 9.65 13.96 5.99
N SER A 137 8.76 12.99 6.22
CA SER A 137 8.21 12.14 5.17
C SER A 137 6.69 12.08 5.27
N VAL A 138 6.05 11.74 4.16
CA VAL A 138 4.60 11.59 4.10
C VAL A 138 4.24 10.11 3.98
N ALA A 139 3.30 9.67 4.80
CA ALA A 139 2.68 8.37 4.68
C ALA A 139 1.41 8.44 3.84
N CYS A 140 1.26 7.45 2.95
CA CYS A 140 0.04 7.14 2.23
C CYS A 140 -0.42 5.75 2.70
N ASP A 141 -1.55 5.70 3.41
CA ASP A 141 -2.16 4.46 3.91
C ASP A 141 -3.57 4.29 3.29
N PRO A 142 -3.65 3.64 2.12
CA PRO A 142 -4.92 3.51 1.41
C PRO A 142 -5.90 2.55 2.09
N LEU A 143 -5.42 1.59 2.90
CA LEU A 143 -6.28 0.69 3.67
C LEU A 143 -7.06 1.48 4.73
N ARG A 144 -6.36 2.37 5.43
CA ARG A 144 -7.00 3.28 6.39
C ARG A 144 -7.83 4.34 5.67
N GLY A 145 -7.42 4.71 4.45
CA GLY A 145 -8.03 5.79 3.67
C GLY A 145 -7.48 7.16 4.04
N GLU A 146 -6.23 7.21 4.52
CA GLU A 146 -5.62 8.41 5.10
C GLU A 146 -4.22 8.65 4.53
N ALA A 147 -3.83 9.92 4.48
CA ALA A 147 -2.48 10.35 4.14
C ALA A 147 -2.06 11.52 5.05
N GLY A 148 -0.79 11.53 5.46
CA GLY A 148 -0.33 12.44 6.50
C GLY A 148 1.17 12.39 6.76
N ILE A 149 1.65 13.13 7.76
CA ILE A 149 3.06 13.06 8.19
C ILE A 149 3.31 11.63 8.68
N ALA A 150 4.44 11.03 8.30
CA ALA A 150 4.65 9.61 8.53
C ALA A 150 4.66 9.22 10.02
N THR A 151 4.96 10.14 10.93
CA THR A 151 4.82 9.92 12.39
C THR A 151 3.41 9.48 12.79
N GLN A 152 2.38 9.87 12.05
CA GLN A 152 0.99 9.48 12.31
C GLN A 152 0.76 7.97 12.15
N LEU A 153 1.60 7.24 11.39
CA LEU A 153 1.52 5.77 11.30
C LEU A 153 1.63 5.11 12.68
N ALA A 154 2.49 5.64 13.56
CA ALA A 154 2.66 5.12 14.92
C ALA A 154 1.38 5.29 15.75
N VAL A 155 0.65 6.38 15.53
CA VAL A 155 -0.63 6.65 16.20
C VAL A 155 -1.74 5.79 15.59
N TRP A 156 -1.82 5.71 14.26
CA TRP A 156 -2.88 4.98 13.56
C TRP A 156 -2.86 3.49 13.84
N TRP A 157 -1.68 2.91 14.02
CA TRP A 157 -1.49 1.47 14.12
C TRP A 157 -0.94 1.01 15.47
N ASN A 158 -0.65 1.93 16.39
CA ASN A 158 0.07 1.67 17.64
C ASN A 158 1.35 0.83 17.40
N TYR A 159 2.10 1.19 16.34
CA TYR A 159 3.24 0.42 15.85
C TYR A 159 4.19 1.28 15.01
N SER A 160 5.51 1.15 15.20
CA SER A 160 6.51 1.99 14.52
C SER A 160 7.63 1.23 13.83
N LYS A 161 7.78 -0.08 14.07
CA LYS A 161 8.83 -0.87 13.42
C LYS A 161 8.43 -1.18 11.98
N CYS A 162 9.21 -0.69 11.02
CA CYS A 162 8.89 -0.83 9.60
C CYS A 162 10.13 -1.23 8.78
N ALA A 163 9.88 -1.72 7.58
CA ALA A 163 10.89 -2.11 6.62
C ALA A 163 10.53 -1.55 5.24
N SER A 164 11.54 -1.13 4.49
CA SER A 164 11.39 -0.79 3.09
C SER A 164 11.58 -2.06 2.28
N LEU A 165 10.54 -2.47 1.57
CA LEU A 165 10.56 -3.67 0.73
C LEU A 165 11.04 -3.34 -0.68
N PHE A 166 10.71 -2.15 -1.16
CA PHE A 166 11.18 -1.62 -2.43
C PHE A 166 11.22 -0.10 -2.37
N ARG A 167 12.28 0.49 -2.91
CA ARG A 167 12.46 1.94 -2.99
C ARG A 167 12.78 2.34 -4.41
N LYS A 168 12.14 3.42 -4.86
CA LYS A 168 12.39 4.06 -6.15
C LYS A 168 12.89 5.47 -5.89
N GLU A 169 14.11 5.75 -6.34
CA GLU A 169 14.74 7.07 -6.31
C GLU A 169 14.33 7.93 -7.51
#